data_AF-A0A1W9TKL7-F1
#
_entry.id   AF-A0A1W9TKL7-F1
#
_cell.length_a   1.000
_cell.length_b   1.000
_cell.length_c   1.000
_cell.angle_alpha   90.00
_cell.angle_beta   90.00
_cell.angle_gamma   90.00
#
_symmetry.space_group_name_H-M   'P 1'
#
loop_
_entity.id
_entity.type
_entity.pdbx_description
1 polymer ?
#
loop_
_entity_poly.entity_id
_entity_poly.type
_entity_poly.pdbx_seq_one_letter_code
_entity_poly.pdbx_strand_id
1 'polypeptide(L)'
;MGKQNKTAITPTRAEDYPEWYQQVVKASQMADQSPVRGCMVIKPWGYALWENIMRVLDDMFKKTGVKNAYFPIFIPLSFLEKEAEHVEGFAKECAVVTHHRLEKGANGGLEPAGMLNEPLIVRPTSETIIGDSFSKWVSSYRDLPLLINQWANVVRWEMRTRLFLRTSEFLWQEGHTVHATAEEAVERTQMMLEIYARLAEEYLAIPVIKGRKTASERFPGAVDTLCIEAMMQDRKGLQAGTSHFLGQNFSKASEITFQSSIEKEEYAWTTSWGASTRLIGGLIMTHGDDDGIILPPRVASSHVVLMPIIRKPEDRMNIMMYVESLAKELKDKFYHHCPLEVEIDDRDIGGARGWEWIKKGIPLRVEIGPRDIADNSVYVGRRDKGHRNRTSIKRDRFVGEITHILDEIQQTLFDRALLFRKTHSITLDDKLRCAAFRNHSTYEKYAPYGTGG
;
A
#
# COMPACT_ATOMS: atom_id res chain seq x y z
N MET A 1 -8.84 -28.33 -30.62
CA MET A 1 -8.33 -27.27 -29.72
C MET A 1 -9.48 -26.35 -29.39
N GLY A 2 -9.99 -26.37 -28.15
CA GLY A 2 -11.08 -25.47 -27.74
C GLY A 2 -10.63 -24.01 -27.86
N LYS A 3 -11.52 -23.11 -28.31
CA LYS A 3 -11.25 -21.66 -28.32
C LYS A 3 -10.78 -21.26 -26.92
N GLN A 4 -9.53 -20.82 -26.79
CA GLN A 4 -9.05 -20.18 -25.55
C GLN A 4 -10.01 -19.03 -25.21
N ASN A 5 -10.47 -18.98 -23.97
CA ASN A 5 -11.26 -17.84 -23.49
C ASN A 5 -10.39 -16.58 -23.61
N LYS A 6 -10.88 -15.59 -24.36
CA LYS A 6 -10.18 -14.33 -24.56
C LYS A 6 -10.24 -13.50 -23.27
N THR A 7 -9.10 -13.24 -22.66
CA THR A 7 -8.93 -12.43 -21.44
C THR A 7 -8.67 -10.96 -21.79
N ALA A 8 -8.90 -10.04 -20.86
CA ALA A 8 -8.70 -8.61 -21.09
C ALA A 8 -7.23 -8.15 -20.96
N ILE A 9 -6.41 -8.92 -20.26
CA ILE A 9 -4.97 -8.75 -20.07
C ILE A 9 -4.22 -9.85 -20.83
N THR A 10 -3.12 -9.47 -21.47
CA THR A 10 -2.22 -10.38 -22.19
C THR A 10 -0.79 -9.90 -21.96
N PRO A 11 0.16 -10.77 -21.57
CA PRO A 11 -0.01 -12.21 -21.27
C PRO A 11 -0.86 -12.46 -20.01
N THR A 12 -1.37 -13.68 -19.87
CA THR A 12 -2.04 -14.15 -18.64
C THR A 12 -1.02 -14.45 -17.55
N ARG A 13 -1.47 -14.56 -16.30
CA ARG A 13 -0.62 -14.91 -15.14
C ARG A 13 0.18 -16.19 -15.33
N ALA A 14 -0.40 -17.18 -15.99
CA ALA A 14 0.22 -18.48 -16.21
C ALA A 14 1.30 -18.46 -17.32
N GLU A 15 1.23 -17.47 -18.22
CA GLU A 15 2.17 -17.31 -19.33
C GLU A 15 3.38 -16.48 -18.92
N ASP A 16 3.17 -15.31 -18.32
CA ASP A 16 4.23 -14.43 -17.82
C ASP A 16 3.68 -13.53 -16.71
N TYR A 17 3.88 -13.94 -15.46
CA TYR A 17 3.38 -13.22 -14.29
C TYR A 17 4.01 -11.83 -14.10
N PRO A 18 5.34 -11.64 -14.24
CA PRO A 18 5.96 -10.31 -14.29
C PRO A 18 5.33 -9.34 -15.27
N GLU A 19 5.13 -9.75 -16.52
CA GLU A 19 4.57 -8.88 -17.55
C GLU A 19 3.06 -8.68 -17.35
N TRP A 20 2.33 -9.74 -16.95
CA TRP A 20 0.92 -9.63 -16.55
C TRP A 20 0.71 -8.52 -15.51
N TYR A 21 1.56 -8.47 -14.47
CA TYR A 21 1.48 -7.44 -13.42
C TYR A 21 1.59 -6.02 -14.01
N GLN A 22 2.55 -5.79 -14.90
CA GLN A 22 2.73 -4.48 -15.54
C GLN A 22 1.52 -4.12 -16.41
N GLN A 23 0.98 -5.09 -17.15
CA GLN A 23 -0.21 -4.89 -17.98
C GLN A 23 -1.46 -4.62 -17.14
N VAL A 24 -1.61 -5.24 -15.97
CA VAL A 24 -2.70 -4.91 -15.03
C VAL A 24 -2.57 -3.47 -14.52
N VAL A 25 -1.39 -3.05 -14.08
CA VAL A 25 -1.16 -1.66 -13.59
C VAL A 25 -1.51 -0.64 -14.68
N LYS A 26 -1.06 -0.88 -15.92
CA LYS A 26 -1.34 0.00 -17.06
C LYS A 26 -2.82 0.00 -17.44
N ALA A 27 -3.43 -1.18 -17.58
CA ALA A 27 -4.82 -1.34 -18.02
C ALA A 27 -5.84 -0.80 -17.01
N SER A 28 -5.50 -0.85 -15.72
CA SER A 28 -6.30 -0.28 -14.63
C SER A 28 -6.11 1.23 -14.46
N GLN A 29 -5.20 1.86 -15.22
CA GLN A 29 -4.84 3.27 -15.09
C GLN A 29 -4.40 3.64 -13.66
N MET A 30 -3.69 2.74 -12.97
CA MET A 30 -3.21 2.98 -11.61
C MET A 30 -1.96 3.86 -11.58
N ALA A 31 -0.97 3.56 -12.43
CA ALA A 31 0.26 4.31 -12.55
C ALA A 31 0.89 4.16 -13.94
N ASP A 32 1.67 5.17 -14.33
CA ASP A 32 2.52 5.15 -15.53
C ASP A 32 4.01 5.20 -15.13
N GLN A 33 4.90 4.73 -16.00
CA GLN A 33 6.33 4.95 -15.83
C GLN A 33 6.66 6.42 -16.00
N SER A 34 7.46 6.98 -15.08
CA SER A 34 8.01 8.33 -15.21
C SER A 34 9.14 8.34 -16.25
N PRO A 35 9.41 9.49 -16.91
CA PRO A 35 10.66 9.69 -17.66
C PRO A 35 11.92 9.49 -16.80
N VAL A 36 11.82 9.63 -15.48
CA VAL A 36 12.90 9.31 -14.54
C VAL A 36 12.86 7.82 -14.24
N ARG A 37 13.97 7.13 -14.52
CA ARG A 37 14.12 5.69 -14.27
C ARG A 37 13.77 5.36 -12.83
N GLY A 38 12.87 4.40 -12.68
CA GLY A 38 12.49 3.86 -11.38
C GLY A 38 11.46 4.70 -10.61
N CYS A 39 11.10 5.89 -11.09
CA CYS A 39 9.98 6.66 -10.58
C CYS A 39 8.68 6.30 -11.31
N MET A 40 7.55 6.60 -10.68
CA MET A 40 6.23 6.37 -11.23
C MET A 40 5.37 7.62 -11.14
N VAL A 41 4.49 7.81 -12.11
CA VAL A 41 3.37 8.76 -12.00
C VAL A 41 2.16 7.98 -11.52
N ILE A 42 1.82 8.10 -10.23
CA ILE A 42 0.59 7.51 -9.69
C ILE A 42 -0.59 8.33 -10.20
N LYS A 43 -1.49 7.70 -10.95
CA LYS A 43 -2.66 8.36 -11.57
C LYS A 43 -3.77 8.51 -10.53
N PRO A 44 -4.81 9.33 -10.79
CA PRO A 44 -5.88 9.56 -9.81
C PRO A 44 -6.51 8.28 -9.26
N TRP A 45 -6.74 7.27 -10.11
CA TRP A 45 -7.32 6.00 -9.67
C TRP A 45 -6.44 5.24 -8.66
N GLY A 46 -5.11 5.24 -8.86
CA GLY A 46 -4.16 4.62 -7.93
C GLY A 46 -3.84 5.47 -6.71
N TYR A 47 -3.86 6.80 -6.87
CA TYR A 47 -3.63 7.71 -5.75
C TYR A 47 -4.81 7.69 -4.78
N ALA A 48 -6.06 7.64 -5.27
CA ALA A 48 -7.24 7.49 -4.43
C ALA A 48 -7.21 6.21 -3.57
N LEU A 49 -6.71 5.10 -4.13
CA LEU A 49 -6.46 3.87 -3.35
C LEU A 49 -5.42 4.11 -2.24
N TRP A 50 -4.33 4.82 -2.54
CA TRP A 50 -3.33 5.18 -1.54
C TRP A 50 -3.92 6.10 -0.45
N GLU A 51 -4.71 7.10 -0.82
CA GLU A 51 -5.39 8.01 0.12
C GLU A 51 -6.34 7.26 1.06
N ASN A 52 -7.07 6.27 0.53
CA ASN A 52 -7.94 5.43 1.36
C ASN A 52 -7.15 4.56 2.35
N ILE A 53 -6.03 3.97 1.91
CA ILE A 53 -5.11 3.23 2.80
C ILE A 53 -4.54 4.16 3.86
N MET A 54 -4.10 5.36 3.44
CA MET A 54 -3.54 6.38 4.32
C MET A 54 -4.53 6.78 5.40
N ARG A 55 -5.77 7.15 5.02
CA ARG A 55 -6.81 7.57 5.96
C ARG A 55 -7.09 6.50 7.03
N VAL A 56 -7.24 5.24 6.62
CA VAL A 56 -7.48 4.14 7.55
C VAL A 56 -6.34 3.97 8.54
N LEU A 57 -5.10 3.92 8.03
CA LEU A 57 -3.92 3.78 8.88
C LEU A 57 -3.75 4.96 9.82
N ASP A 58 -3.89 6.18 9.31
CA ASP A 58 -3.75 7.41 10.08
C ASP A 58 -4.76 7.49 11.22
N ASP A 59 -6.01 7.10 10.98
CA ASP A 59 -7.04 6.99 12.00
C ASP A 59 -6.71 5.92 13.06
N MET A 60 -6.13 4.79 12.66
CA MET A 60 -5.66 3.76 13.59
C MET A 60 -4.51 4.27 14.47
N PHE A 61 -3.54 4.98 13.89
CA PHE A 61 -2.41 5.54 14.65
C PHE A 61 -2.88 6.60 15.65
N LYS A 62 -3.75 7.53 15.22
CA LYS A 62 -4.30 8.59 16.09
C LYS A 62 -5.05 8.04 17.29
N LYS A 63 -5.76 6.93 17.14
CA LYS A 63 -6.43 6.23 18.26
C LYS A 63 -5.46 5.73 19.34
N THR A 64 -4.17 5.62 19.02
CA THR A 64 -3.12 5.18 19.96
C THR A 64 -2.24 6.32 20.49
N GLY A 65 -2.65 7.59 20.25
CA GLY A 65 -1.94 8.79 20.71
C GLY A 65 -0.86 9.32 19.76
N VAL A 66 -0.65 8.67 18.61
CA VAL A 66 0.34 9.10 17.61
C VAL A 66 -0.09 10.42 16.97
N LYS A 67 0.87 11.33 16.77
CA LYS A 67 0.68 12.63 16.11
C LYS A 67 1.49 12.71 14.83
N ASN A 68 0.93 13.32 13.79
CA ASN A 68 1.66 13.56 12.56
C ASN A 68 2.58 14.77 12.70
N ALA A 69 3.79 14.65 12.19
CA ALA A 69 4.75 15.72 11.95
C ALA A 69 5.29 15.59 10.51
N TYR A 70 6.09 16.55 10.09
CA TYR A 70 6.78 16.51 8.80
C TYR A 70 8.23 16.96 8.98
N PHE A 71 9.16 16.11 8.57
CA PHE A 71 10.59 16.43 8.55
C PHE A 71 11.03 16.73 7.11
N PRO A 72 12.02 17.62 6.90
CA PRO A 72 12.53 17.94 5.57
C PRO A 72 13.06 16.71 4.82
N ILE A 73 13.02 16.78 3.48
CA ILE A 73 13.53 15.71 2.60
C ILE A 73 15.06 15.65 2.56
N PHE A 74 15.73 16.77 2.85
CA PHE A 74 17.18 16.89 2.78
C PHE A 74 17.82 16.64 4.14
N ILE A 75 18.85 15.80 4.16
CA ILE A 75 19.61 15.43 5.35
C ILE A 75 21.08 15.80 5.11
N PRO A 76 21.75 16.53 6.01
CA PRO A 76 23.19 16.78 5.90
C PRO A 76 23.99 15.47 5.78
N LEU A 77 25.02 15.42 4.92
CA LEU A 77 25.86 14.23 4.78
C LEU A 77 26.49 13.81 6.12
N SER A 78 26.91 14.79 6.93
CA SER A 78 27.50 14.55 8.26
C SER A 78 26.57 13.78 9.21
N PHE A 79 25.25 13.86 9.03
CA PHE A 79 24.30 13.09 9.85
C PHE A 79 24.32 11.60 9.49
N LEU A 80 24.43 11.28 8.20
CA LEU A 80 24.54 9.89 7.75
C LEU A 80 25.89 9.29 8.11
N GLU A 81 26.97 10.07 8.10
CA GLU A 81 28.30 9.62 8.53
C GLU A 81 28.29 9.18 9.99
N LYS A 82 27.67 9.97 10.88
CA LYS A 82 27.49 9.60 12.29
C LYS A 82 26.70 8.30 12.46
N GLU A 83 25.63 8.10 11.68
CA GLU A 83 24.84 6.86 11.78
C GLU A 83 25.62 5.64 11.26
N ALA A 84 26.38 5.80 10.18
CA ALA A 84 27.17 4.72 9.58
C ALA A 84 28.28 4.21 10.52
N GLU A 85 28.79 5.04 11.43
CA GLU A 85 29.73 4.62 12.49
C GLU A 85 29.09 3.68 13.51
N HIS A 86 27.77 3.77 13.69
CA HIS A 86 27.02 3.03 14.72
C HIS A 86 26.19 1.85 14.16
N VAL A 87 25.96 1.81 12.84
CA VAL A 87 25.06 0.85 12.19
C VAL A 87 25.74 0.13 11.01
N GLU A 88 26.15 -1.12 11.23
CA GLU A 88 26.63 -2.00 10.15
C GLU A 88 25.52 -2.31 9.13
N GLY A 89 25.80 -2.10 7.85
CA GLY A 89 24.86 -2.41 6.76
C GLY A 89 23.97 -1.25 6.28
N PHE A 90 24.29 -0.01 6.66
CA PHE A 90 23.56 1.18 6.25
C PHE A 90 23.47 1.34 4.71
N ALA A 91 22.31 1.80 4.22
CA ALA A 91 21.99 1.86 2.79
C ALA A 91 22.84 2.93 2.07
N LYS A 92 23.76 2.48 1.21
CA LYS A 92 24.63 3.37 0.40
C LYS A 92 23.96 3.89 -0.87
N GLU A 93 22.76 3.42 -1.19
CA GLU A 93 22.01 3.76 -2.41
C GLU A 93 21.19 5.05 -2.23
N CYS A 94 21.86 6.18 -1.99
CA CYS A 94 21.22 7.48 -1.75
C CYS A 94 21.43 8.45 -2.92
N ALA A 95 20.44 9.29 -3.20
CA ALA A 95 20.61 10.44 -4.08
C ALA A 95 21.24 11.61 -3.31
N VAL A 96 22.17 12.32 -3.94
CA VAL A 96 22.96 13.39 -3.31
C VAL A 96 22.81 14.69 -4.09
N VAL A 97 22.42 15.76 -3.41
CA VAL A 97 22.38 17.12 -3.93
C VAL A 97 23.71 17.80 -3.61
N THR A 98 24.41 18.23 -4.64
CA THR A 98 25.75 18.86 -4.54
C THR A 98 25.78 20.32 -4.98
N HIS A 99 24.74 20.79 -5.66
CA HIS A 99 24.66 22.12 -6.27
C HIS A 99 23.29 22.76 -6.01
N HIS A 100 23.24 24.09 -5.88
CA HIS A 100 22.01 24.82 -5.56
C HIS A 100 21.51 25.76 -6.67
N ARG A 101 22.22 25.88 -7.79
CA ARG A 101 21.76 26.67 -8.94
C ARG A 101 22.13 26.02 -10.28
N LEU A 102 21.52 26.53 -11.35
CA LEU A 102 21.84 26.19 -12.73
C LEU A 102 22.39 27.43 -13.43
N GLU A 103 23.40 27.26 -14.28
CA GLU A 103 23.96 28.31 -15.14
C GLU A 103 23.94 27.90 -16.60
N LYS A 104 24.04 28.87 -17.51
CA LYS A 104 24.07 28.58 -18.95
C LYS A 104 25.43 27.96 -19.30
N GLY A 105 25.40 26.74 -19.83
CA GLY A 105 26.60 26.03 -20.26
C GLY A 105 27.26 26.69 -21.47
N ALA A 106 28.58 26.50 -21.63
CA ALA A 106 29.37 27.09 -22.72
C ALA A 106 28.86 26.69 -24.11
N ASN A 107 28.24 25.52 -24.22
CA ASN A 107 27.72 24.95 -25.47
C ASN A 107 26.19 25.11 -25.60
N GLY A 108 25.56 25.97 -24.78
CA GLY A 108 24.10 26.03 -24.63
C GLY A 108 23.58 25.01 -23.61
N GLY A 109 22.31 25.16 -23.18
CA GLY A 109 21.74 24.35 -22.09
C GLY A 109 22.05 24.88 -20.69
N LEU A 110 21.63 24.14 -19.67
CA LEU A 110 21.83 24.44 -18.25
C LEU A 110 22.79 23.42 -17.61
N GLU A 111 23.75 23.90 -16.82
CA GLU A 111 24.72 23.09 -16.06
C GLU A 111 24.62 23.38 -14.55
N PRO A 112 24.86 22.40 -13.67
CA PRO A 112 24.91 22.63 -12.23
C PRO A 112 26.02 23.63 -11.85
N ALA A 113 25.68 24.57 -10.98
CA ALA A 113 26.61 25.55 -10.42
C ALA A 113 26.23 25.90 -8.97
N GLY A 114 27.07 26.67 -8.29
CA GLY A 114 26.90 26.93 -6.85
C GLY A 114 27.00 25.64 -6.05
N MET A 115 28.21 25.07 -6.00
CA MET A 115 28.50 23.89 -5.21
C MET A 115 28.20 24.17 -3.72
N LEU A 116 27.51 23.26 -3.07
CA LEU A 116 27.19 23.37 -1.64
C LEU A 116 28.45 23.17 -0.79
N ASN A 117 28.52 23.88 0.34
CA ASN A 117 29.59 23.68 1.33
C ASN A 117 29.57 22.26 1.92
N GLU A 118 28.37 21.70 2.11
CA GLU A 118 28.14 20.33 2.53
C GLU A 118 27.09 19.69 1.59
N PRO A 119 27.34 18.49 1.04
CA PRO A 119 26.35 17.76 0.26
C PRO A 119 25.11 17.42 1.10
N LEU A 120 23.94 17.46 0.48
CA LEU A 120 22.69 17.07 1.11
C LEU A 120 22.17 15.76 0.52
N ILE A 121 21.75 14.86 1.39
CA ILE A 121 21.20 13.56 1.04
C ILE A 121 19.68 13.68 0.92
N VAL A 122 19.12 13.17 -0.17
CA VAL A 122 17.67 12.98 -0.28
C VAL A 122 17.31 11.76 0.55
N ARG A 123 16.42 11.91 1.55
CA ARG A 123 16.13 10.86 2.53
C ARG A 123 15.87 9.47 1.90
N PRO A 124 16.70 8.46 2.19
CA PRO A 124 16.35 7.05 1.98
C PRO A 124 15.44 6.51 3.10
N THR A 125 15.51 7.20 4.24
CA THR A 125 14.84 7.00 5.52
C THR A 125 15.09 8.25 6.38
N SER A 126 14.30 8.51 7.43
CA SER A 126 14.36 9.79 8.16
C SER A 126 14.92 9.69 9.59
N GLU A 127 15.49 8.56 9.99
CA GLU A 127 15.97 8.29 11.35
C GLU A 127 16.94 9.38 11.86
N THR A 128 17.92 9.79 11.05
CA THR A 128 18.91 10.80 11.47
C THR A 128 18.32 12.18 11.72
N ILE A 129 17.49 12.68 10.79
CA ILE A 129 16.87 14.01 10.91
C ILE A 129 15.80 14.04 12.03
N ILE A 130 15.13 12.92 12.23
CA ILE A 130 14.17 12.74 13.32
C ILE A 130 14.90 12.64 14.66
N GLY A 131 16.01 11.88 14.72
CA GLY A 131 16.83 11.74 15.92
C GLY A 131 17.38 13.08 16.41
N ASP A 132 17.91 13.91 15.50
CA ASP A 132 18.37 15.27 15.82
C ASP A 132 17.26 16.18 16.35
N SER A 133 16.02 15.99 15.87
CA SER A 133 14.89 16.75 16.40
C SER A 133 14.44 16.23 17.76
N PHE A 134 14.39 14.91 17.93
CA PHE A 134 13.95 14.27 19.17
C PHE A 134 14.90 14.54 20.33
N SER A 135 16.21 14.62 20.11
CA SER A 135 17.17 15.01 21.15
C SER A 135 16.97 16.44 21.66
N LYS A 136 16.29 17.29 20.89
CA LYS A 136 15.91 18.66 21.29
C LYS A 136 14.53 18.72 21.92
N TRP A 137 13.64 17.79 21.58
CA TRP A 137 12.26 17.74 22.08
C TRP A 137 12.12 16.99 23.39
N VAL A 138 13.05 16.06 23.67
CA VAL A 138 13.06 15.23 24.86
C VAL A 138 14.15 15.72 25.79
N SER A 139 13.76 16.05 27.03
CA SER A 139 14.69 16.47 28.09
C SER A 139 14.33 15.88 29.45
N SER A 140 13.06 15.55 29.67
CA SER A 140 12.52 14.99 30.91
C SER A 140 11.66 13.76 30.63
N TYR A 141 11.53 12.86 31.60
CA TYR A 141 10.55 11.76 31.54
C TYR A 141 9.12 12.24 31.30
N ARG A 142 8.83 13.52 31.59
CA ARG A 142 7.52 14.16 31.36
C ARG A 142 7.22 14.43 29.88
N ASP A 143 8.25 14.44 29.04
CA ASP A 143 8.11 14.58 27.58
C ASP A 143 7.76 13.24 26.92
N LEU A 144 7.81 12.14 27.68
CA LEU A 144 7.64 10.77 27.20
C LEU A 144 6.24 10.21 27.57
N PRO A 145 5.66 9.34 26.73
CA PRO A 145 6.19 8.91 25.44
C PRO A 145 5.99 9.94 24.33
N LEU A 146 7.00 10.11 23.48
CA LEU A 146 6.91 10.92 22.26
C LEU A 146 6.51 9.99 21.10
N LEU A 147 5.35 10.25 20.47
CA LEU A 147 4.74 9.36 19.48
C LEU A 147 4.50 10.09 18.16
N ILE A 148 5.41 9.96 17.19
CA ILE A 148 5.36 10.74 15.95
C ILE A 148 5.26 9.85 14.72
N ASN A 149 4.47 10.30 13.76
CA ASN A 149 4.31 9.74 12.42
C ASN A 149 4.65 10.80 11.36
N GLN A 150 5.11 10.37 10.19
CA GLN A 150 5.06 11.19 8.98
C GLN A 150 4.62 10.39 7.76
N TRP A 151 3.89 11.09 6.88
CA TRP A 151 3.59 10.64 5.53
C TRP A 151 4.49 11.41 4.57
N ALA A 152 5.35 10.71 3.83
CA ALA A 152 6.35 11.34 2.99
C ALA A 152 6.72 10.45 1.80
N ASN A 153 7.49 10.99 0.86
CA ASN A 153 8.22 10.22 -0.12
C ASN A 153 9.67 9.99 0.34
N VAL A 154 10.24 8.86 -0.11
CA VAL A 154 11.66 8.56 0.03
C VAL A 154 12.29 8.16 -1.29
N VAL A 155 13.61 8.35 -1.36
CA VAL A 155 14.41 8.00 -2.52
C VAL A 155 15.47 6.96 -2.15
N ARG A 156 15.39 5.78 -2.77
CA ARG A 156 16.39 4.71 -2.69
C ARG A 156 16.80 4.35 -4.10
N TRP A 157 18.08 4.40 -4.43
CA TRP A 157 18.52 4.30 -5.83
C TRP A 157 18.45 2.88 -6.39
N GLU A 158 17.23 2.46 -6.75
CA GLU A 158 16.93 1.09 -7.11
C GLU A 158 17.30 0.74 -8.56
N MET A 159 18.04 -0.37 -8.73
CA MET A 159 18.46 -0.84 -10.05
C MET A 159 17.38 -1.64 -10.79
N ARG A 160 16.53 -2.38 -10.07
CA ARG A 160 15.48 -3.23 -10.66
C ARG A 160 14.11 -2.83 -10.14
N THR A 161 13.46 -1.95 -10.88
CA THR A 161 12.18 -1.37 -10.45
C THR A 161 10.97 -2.16 -10.97
N ARG A 162 9.91 -2.17 -10.17
CA ARG A 162 8.55 -2.62 -10.52
C ARG A 162 7.56 -1.69 -9.84
N LEU A 163 6.64 -1.11 -10.61
CA LEU A 163 5.66 -0.12 -10.13
C LEU A 163 4.97 -0.61 -8.85
N PHE A 164 4.81 0.29 -7.88
CA PHE A 164 4.33 0.03 -6.50
C PHE A 164 5.19 -0.90 -5.64
N LEU A 165 5.71 -2.01 -6.17
CA LEU A 165 6.45 -3.03 -5.40
C LEU A 165 7.86 -2.57 -5.00
N ARG A 166 8.59 -1.96 -5.94
CA ARG A 166 9.98 -1.55 -5.75
C ARG A 166 10.31 -0.42 -6.74
N THR A 167 10.35 0.81 -6.28
CA THR A 167 10.63 2.00 -7.11
C THR A 167 11.74 2.82 -6.48
N SER A 168 12.39 3.67 -7.28
CA SER A 168 13.46 4.54 -6.78
C SER A 168 12.92 5.65 -5.90
N GLU A 169 11.73 6.15 -6.23
CA GLU A 169 10.93 7.02 -5.37
C GLU A 169 9.62 6.30 -5.03
N PHE A 170 9.21 6.33 -3.77
CA PHE A 170 7.91 5.82 -3.35
C PHE A 170 7.33 6.61 -2.19
N LEU A 171 5.99 6.61 -2.13
CA LEU A 171 5.27 7.16 -0.99
C LEU A 171 5.24 6.14 0.13
N TRP A 172 5.43 6.62 1.34
CA TRP A 172 5.43 5.79 2.50
C TRP A 172 4.93 6.51 3.74
N GLN A 173 4.79 5.69 4.75
CA GLN A 173 4.50 6.07 6.10
C GLN A 173 5.61 5.53 6.97
N GLU A 174 6.17 6.39 7.79
CA GLU A 174 7.20 6.04 8.74
C GLU A 174 6.97 6.79 10.04
N GLY A 175 7.38 6.19 11.14
CA GLY A 175 7.23 6.88 12.40
C GLY A 175 7.90 6.16 13.52
N HIS A 176 8.11 6.98 14.52
CA HIS A 176 9.28 6.96 15.35
C HIS A 176 8.82 7.41 16.71
N THR A 177 9.15 6.59 17.70
CA THR A 177 8.67 6.80 19.06
C THR A 177 9.79 6.69 20.07
N VAL A 178 9.64 7.43 21.17
CA VAL A 178 10.62 7.52 22.26
C VAL A 178 9.89 7.22 23.56
N HIS A 179 10.45 6.32 24.35
CA HIS A 179 9.88 5.79 25.59
C HIS A 179 10.88 5.84 26.73
N ALA A 180 10.36 5.88 27.96
CA ALA A 180 11.21 5.87 29.16
C ALA A 180 11.75 4.47 29.45
N THR A 181 11.00 3.42 29.08
CA THR A 181 11.33 2.03 29.39
C THR A 181 11.38 1.13 28.15
N ALA A 182 12.09 0.00 28.27
CA ALA A 182 12.17 -1.00 27.20
C ALA A 182 10.81 -1.67 26.98
N GLU A 183 10.08 -1.89 28.06
CA GLU A 183 8.78 -2.56 28.08
C GLU A 183 7.75 -1.76 27.26
N GLU A 184 7.67 -0.44 27.45
CA GLU A 184 6.80 0.45 26.66
C GLU A 184 7.15 0.41 25.16
N ALA A 185 8.46 0.41 24.83
CA ALA A 185 8.92 0.34 23.45
C ALA A 185 8.61 -1.02 22.79
N VAL A 186 8.75 -2.13 23.52
CA VAL A 186 8.38 -3.47 23.02
C VAL A 186 6.87 -3.56 22.83
N GLU A 187 6.07 -3.06 23.77
CA GLU A 187 4.61 -3.00 23.65
C GLU A 187 4.20 -2.18 22.43
N ARG A 188 4.81 -1.01 22.22
CA ARG A 188 4.58 -0.18 21.04
C ARG A 188 4.92 -0.91 19.74
N THR A 189 6.03 -1.64 19.72
CA THR A 189 6.47 -2.42 18.55
C THR A 189 5.42 -3.50 18.19
N GLN A 190 4.93 -4.24 19.19
CA GLN A 190 3.88 -5.24 18.97
C GLN A 190 2.56 -4.61 18.53
N MET A 191 2.16 -3.49 19.16
CA MET A 191 0.93 -2.78 18.82
C MET A 191 0.89 -2.36 17.34
N MET A 192 2.03 -1.90 16.83
CA MET A 192 2.13 -1.41 15.44
C MET A 192 2.15 -2.56 14.44
N LEU A 193 2.74 -3.71 14.80
CA LEU A 193 2.58 -4.95 14.05
C LEU A 193 1.10 -5.34 13.90
N GLU A 194 0.33 -5.29 14.99
CA GLU A 194 -1.10 -5.62 14.98
C GLU A 194 -1.91 -4.62 14.13
N ILE A 195 -1.59 -3.33 14.17
CA ILE A 195 -2.24 -2.33 13.32
C ILE A 195 -2.01 -2.62 11.83
N TYR A 196 -0.78 -2.95 11.42
CA TYR A 196 -0.52 -3.33 10.04
C TYR A 196 -1.19 -4.63 9.65
N ALA A 197 -1.20 -5.64 10.53
CA ALA A 197 -1.91 -6.89 10.27
C ALA A 197 -3.40 -6.65 10.06
N ARG A 198 -4.01 -5.82 10.92
CA ARG A 198 -5.39 -5.41 10.82
C ARG A 198 -5.70 -4.70 9.50
N LEU A 199 -4.87 -3.74 9.09
CA LEU A 199 -5.02 -3.10 7.78
C LEU A 199 -4.99 -4.13 6.66
N ALA A 200 -3.97 -4.99 6.64
CA ALA A 200 -3.80 -5.97 5.59
C ALA A 200 -5.01 -6.91 5.49
N GLU A 201 -5.44 -7.50 6.61
CA GLU A 201 -6.50 -8.50 6.62
C GLU A 201 -7.89 -7.87 6.49
N GLU A 202 -8.22 -6.88 7.31
CA GLU A 202 -9.59 -6.34 7.39
C GLU A 202 -9.90 -5.36 6.25
N TYR A 203 -8.91 -4.63 5.72
CA TYR A 203 -9.13 -3.58 4.73
C TYR A 203 -8.63 -3.97 3.34
N LEU A 204 -7.40 -4.50 3.24
CA LEU A 204 -6.85 -4.95 1.96
C LEU A 204 -7.30 -6.36 1.57
N ALA A 205 -7.97 -7.09 2.48
CA ALA A 205 -8.33 -8.49 2.29
C ALA A 205 -7.12 -9.40 1.97
N ILE A 206 -5.93 -9.06 2.48
CA ILE A 206 -4.68 -9.80 2.30
C ILE A 206 -4.35 -10.56 3.59
N PRO A 207 -4.40 -11.90 3.60
CA PRO A 207 -4.07 -12.69 4.78
C PRO A 207 -2.56 -12.66 5.03
N VAL A 208 -2.13 -12.29 6.24
CA VAL A 208 -0.70 -12.15 6.57
C VAL A 208 -0.26 -13.11 7.67
N ILE A 209 1.04 -13.38 7.72
CA ILE A 209 1.70 -14.06 8.82
C ILE A 209 2.51 -13.02 9.58
N LYS A 210 2.18 -12.85 10.86
CA LYS A 210 2.97 -12.04 11.79
C LYS A 210 4.18 -12.86 12.22
N GLY A 211 5.37 -12.25 12.21
CA GLY A 211 6.58 -12.95 12.58
C GLY A 211 7.75 -12.03 12.89
N ARG A 212 8.81 -12.64 13.41
CA ARG A 212 10.08 -11.99 13.73
C ARG A 212 11.08 -12.27 12.61
N LYS A 213 11.82 -11.25 12.18
CA LYS A 213 12.94 -11.45 11.25
C LYS A 213 14.10 -12.16 11.95
N THR A 214 14.84 -12.97 11.20
CA THR A 214 16.10 -13.53 11.69
C THR A 214 17.11 -12.41 11.94
N ALA A 215 18.14 -12.66 12.75
CA ALA A 215 19.18 -11.68 13.04
C ALA A 215 19.87 -11.12 11.78
N SER A 216 19.92 -11.90 10.68
CA SER A 216 20.47 -11.49 9.39
C SER A 216 19.54 -10.62 8.54
N GLU A 217 18.23 -10.66 8.82
CA GLU A 217 17.18 -9.98 8.03
C GLU A 217 16.50 -8.85 8.81
N ARG A 218 16.91 -8.61 10.07
CA ARG A 218 16.41 -7.48 10.86
C ARG A 218 16.92 -6.17 10.29
N PHE A 219 16.21 -5.08 10.59
CA PHE A 219 16.65 -3.75 10.20
C PHE A 219 18.02 -3.43 10.81
N PRO A 220 18.98 -2.89 10.04
CA PRO A 220 20.26 -2.45 10.58
C PRO A 220 20.07 -1.54 11.79
N GLY A 221 20.76 -1.84 12.89
CA GLY A 221 20.64 -1.07 14.13
C GLY A 221 19.46 -1.45 15.03
N ALA A 222 18.50 -2.27 14.58
CA ALA A 222 17.41 -2.74 15.43
C ALA A 222 17.84 -3.88 16.37
N VAL A 223 17.33 -3.87 17.61
CA VAL A 223 17.41 -5.02 18.51
C VAL A 223 16.54 -6.15 17.97
N ASP A 224 15.31 -5.80 17.58
CA ASP A 224 14.33 -6.74 17.04
C ASP A 224 13.53 -6.14 15.88
N THR A 225 13.05 -6.99 14.98
CA THR A 225 12.21 -6.57 13.86
C THR A 225 11.06 -7.54 13.69
N LEU A 226 9.86 -7.03 13.90
CA LEU A 226 8.61 -7.70 13.62
C LEU A 226 8.10 -7.28 12.25
N CYS A 227 7.45 -8.20 11.54
CA CYS A 227 6.90 -7.93 10.22
C CYS A 227 5.63 -8.73 9.96
N ILE A 228 4.83 -8.22 9.03
CA ILE A 228 3.75 -8.97 8.41
C ILE A 228 4.18 -9.43 7.03
N GLU A 229 4.01 -10.72 6.78
CA GLU A 229 4.41 -11.36 5.54
C GLU A 229 3.17 -11.90 4.80
N ALA A 230 3.02 -11.51 3.54
CA ALA A 230 1.94 -11.97 2.67
C ALA A 230 2.47 -12.94 1.60
N MET A 231 1.67 -13.94 1.24
CA MET A 231 1.93 -14.79 0.09
C MET A 231 1.20 -14.24 -1.15
N MET A 232 1.94 -13.98 -2.22
CA MET A 232 1.38 -13.51 -3.49
C MET A 232 0.86 -14.67 -4.36
N GLN A 233 0.15 -14.40 -5.47
CA GLN A 233 -0.34 -15.45 -6.38
C GLN A 233 0.78 -16.27 -7.06
N ASP A 234 1.98 -15.70 -7.26
CA ASP A 234 3.18 -16.44 -7.68
C ASP A 234 3.87 -17.18 -6.53
N ARG A 235 3.22 -17.17 -5.36
CA ARG A 235 3.54 -17.86 -4.12
C ARG A 235 4.83 -17.41 -3.42
N LYS A 236 5.37 -16.27 -3.84
CA LYS A 236 6.49 -15.62 -3.16
C LYS A 236 5.99 -14.80 -1.97
N GLY A 237 6.90 -14.59 -1.04
CA GLY A 237 6.70 -13.66 0.08
C GLY A 237 6.78 -12.21 -0.34
N LEU A 238 5.94 -11.41 0.29
CA LEU A 238 6.01 -9.96 0.26
C LEU A 238 5.83 -9.44 1.67
N GLN A 239 6.86 -8.77 2.18
CA GLN A 239 6.79 -8.04 3.43
C GLN A 239 5.86 -6.83 3.25
N ALA A 240 4.71 -6.88 3.93
CA ALA A 240 3.62 -5.92 3.77
C ALA A 240 3.69 -4.77 4.81
N GLY A 241 4.51 -4.89 5.84
CA GLY A 241 4.68 -3.89 6.90
C GLY A 241 5.71 -4.35 7.92
N THR A 242 6.28 -3.40 8.65
CA THR A 242 7.37 -3.68 9.60
C THR A 242 7.28 -2.80 10.84
N SER A 243 7.67 -3.35 11.97
CA SER A 243 7.83 -2.63 13.23
C SER A 243 9.09 -3.10 13.96
N HIS A 244 9.91 -2.13 14.35
CA HIS A 244 11.25 -2.33 14.85
C HIS A 244 11.33 -1.86 16.30
N PHE A 245 11.82 -2.75 17.16
CA PHE A 245 12.33 -2.34 18.45
C PHE A 245 13.80 -1.97 18.27
N LEU A 246 14.07 -0.67 18.30
CA LEU A 246 15.40 -0.11 18.04
C LEU A 246 16.29 -0.13 19.28
N GLY A 247 15.71 -0.36 20.46
CA GLY A 247 16.41 -0.32 21.73
C GLY A 247 16.95 1.09 21.99
N GLN A 248 18.19 1.15 22.48
CA GLN A 248 18.91 2.40 22.72
C GLN A 248 19.99 2.69 21.66
N ASN A 249 20.05 1.93 20.55
CA ASN A 249 21.10 2.12 19.55
C ASN A 249 20.95 3.49 18.87
N PHE A 250 19.71 3.83 18.48
CA PHE A 250 19.39 5.11 17.85
C PHE A 250 19.47 6.28 18.83
N SER A 251 18.97 6.11 20.06
CA SER A 251 19.08 7.18 21.07
C SER A 251 20.53 7.49 21.45
N LYS A 252 21.43 6.51 21.44
CA LYS A 252 22.88 6.75 21.62
C LYS A 252 23.49 7.49 20.44
N ALA A 253 23.18 7.07 19.20
CA ALA A 253 23.73 7.70 18.01
C ALA A 253 23.22 9.15 17.80
N SER A 254 22.00 9.45 18.22
CA SER A 254 21.38 10.78 18.09
C SER A 254 21.33 11.58 19.40
N GLU A 255 21.95 11.09 20.48
CA GLU A 255 22.01 11.73 21.80
C GLU A 255 20.61 12.04 22.40
N ILE A 256 19.64 11.15 22.21
CA ILE A 256 18.30 11.27 22.78
C ILE A 256 18.33 10.79 24.24
N THR A 257 18.57 11.73 25.14
CA THR A 257 18.60 11.50 26.60
C THR A 257 17.45 12.22 27.30
N PHE A 258 17.12 11.78 28.52
CA PHE A 258 16.14 12.44 29.36
C PHE A 258 16.51 12.30 30.83
N GLN A 259 16.07 13.27 31.64
CA GLN A 259 16.13 13.15 33.10
C GLN A 259 14.97 12.26 33.60
N SER A 260 15.30 11.17 34.28
CA SER A 260 14.33 10.24 34.88
C SER A 260 13.67 10.83 36.14
N SER A 261 12.63 10.14 36.65
CA SER A 261 11.91 10.55 37.86
C SER A 261 12.76 10.53 39.12
N ILE A 262 13.93 9.87 39.07
CA ILE A 262 14.94 9.82 40.14
C ILE A 262 16.15 10.71 39.84
N GLU A 263 15.97 11.71 38.96
CA GLU A 263 16.97 12.72 38.61
C GLU A 263 18.26 12.16 37.97
N LYS A 264 18.19 10.99 37.31
CA LYS A 264 19.31 10.44 36.53
C LYS A 264 19.11 10.69 35.05
N GLU A 265 20.21 11.01 34.36
CA GLU A 265 20.22 11.08 32.90
C GLU A 265 20.26 9.67 32.31
N GLU A 266 19.32 9.37 31.41
CA GLU A 266 19.17 8.06 30.79
C GLU A 266 18.95 8.20 29.28
N TYR A 267 19.43 7.22 28.50
CA TYR A 267 19.12 7.12 27.08
C TYR A 267 17.71 6.57 26.88
N ALA A 268 16.95 7.20 26.00
CA ALA A 268 15.59 6.78 25.75
C ALA A 268 15.52 5.47 24.94
N TRP A 269 14.40 4.76 25.07
CA TRP A 269 14.11 3.55 24.29
C TRP A 269 13.30 3.92 23.05
N THR A 270 13.71 3.42 21.89
CA THR A 270 13.15 3.87 20.61
C THR A 270 12.51 2.74 19.81
N THR A 271 11.50 3.09 19.01
CA THR A 271 10.92 2.21 18.00
C THR A 271 10.77 2.94 16.69
N SER A 272 10.80 2.21 15.58
CA SER A 272 10.30 2.70 14.30
C SER A 272 9.37 1.70 13.65
N TRP A 273 8.56 2.14 12.72
CA TRP A 273 7.73 1.26 11.90
C TRP A 273 7.48 1.90 10.53
N GLY A 274 7.01 1.11 9.57
CA GLY A 274 6.62 1.67 8.29
C GLY A 274 5.88 0.72 7.37
N ALA A 275 5.13 1.34 6.46
CA ALA A 275 4.52 0.70 5.30
C ALA A 275 4.56 1.67 4.11
N SER A 276 4.50 1.15 2.89
CA SER A 276 4.60 1.97 1.68
C SER A 276 3.53 1.61 0.65
N THR A 277 3.56 2.32 -0.47
CA THR A 277 2.77 1.96 -1.67
C THR A 277 3.00 0.53 -2.16
N ARG A 278 3.99 -0.20 -1.63
CA ARG A 278 4.13 -1.65 -1.80
C ARG A 278 2.85 -2.41 -1.43
N LEU A 279 2.04 -1.89 -0.50
CA LEU A 279 0.71 -2.43 -0.19
C LEU A 279 -0.22 -2.48 -1.41
N ILE A 280 -0.16 -1.49 -2.30
CA ILE A 280 -0.94 -1.48 -3.56
C ILE A 280 -0.47 -2.59 -4.49
N GLY A 281 0.85 -2.76 -4.62
CA GLY A 281 1.42 -3.86 -5.40
C GLY A 281 1.01 -5.23 -4.85
N GLY A 282 1.04 -5.40 -3.52
CA GLY A 282 0.56 -6.60 -2.84
C GLY A 282 -0.94 -6.87 -3.07
N LEU A 283 -1.78 -5.83 -3.04
CA LEU A 283 -3.21 -5.93 -3.33
C LEU A 283 -3.46 -6.41 -4.77
N ILE A 284 -2.76 -5.83 -5.74
CA ILE A 284 -2.84 -6.26 -7.16
C ILE A 284 -2.43 -7.73 -7.29
N MET A 285 -1.30 -8.12 -6.70
CA MET A 285 -0.77 -9.48 -6.76
C MET A 285 -1.60 -10.50 -5.97
N THR A 286 -2.45 -10.06 -5.03
CA THR A 286 -3.33 -10.95 -4.26
C THR A 286 -4.65 -11.19 -5.00
N HIS A 287 -5.26 -10.11 -5.52
CA HIS A 287 -6.65 -10.15 -5.98
C HIS A 287 -6.82 -10.07 -7.49
N GLY A 288 -5.84 -9.54 -8.23
CA GLY A 288 -5.94 -9.36 -9.68
C GLY A 288 -6.21 -10.66 -10.44
N ASP A 289 -6.89 -10.55 -11.58
CA ASP A 289 -7.09 -11.64 -12.52
C ASP A 289 -6.66 -11.29 -13.95
N ASP A 290 -6.88 -12.22 -14.89
CA ASP A 290 -6.50 -12.02 -16.29
C ASP A 290 -7.42 -11.01 -17.03
N ASP A 291 -8.41 -10.44 -16.34
CA ASP A 291 -9.23 -9.33 -16.84
C ASP A 291 -8.88 -7.97 -16.20
N GLY A 292 -8.10 -7.96 -15.12
CA GLY A 292 -7.56 -6.74 -14.48
C GLY A 292 -7.48 -6.82 -12.96
N ILE A 293 -7.38 -5.67 -12.30
CA ILE A 293 -7.38 -5.61 -10.83
C ILE A 293 -8.77 -5.92 -10.25
N ILE A 294 -8.82 -6.36 -9.00
CA ILE A 294 -10.05 -6.46 -8.19
C ILE A 294 -9.81 -5.69 -6.89
N LEU A 295 -10.59 -4.64 -6.64
CA LEU A 295 -10.43 -3.79 -5.46
C LEU A 295 -11.27 -4.32 -4.28
N PRO A 296 -10.66 -4.55 -3.10
CA PRO A 296 -11.37 -4.70 -1.84
C PRO A 296 -12.21 -3.43 -1.56
N PRO A 297 -13.53 -3.55 -1.35
CA PRO A 297 -14.40 -2.39 -1.17
C PRO A 297 -13.95 -1.40 -0.09
N ARG A 298 -13.35 -1.87 1.01
CA ARG A 298 -12.97 -0.99 2.14
C ARG A 298 -11.86 0.01 1.83
N VAL A 299 -11.15 -0.16 0.72
CA VAL A 299 -10.12 0.77 0.24
C VAL A 299 -10.29 1.14 -1.23
N ALA A 300 -11.35 0.69 -1.89
CA ALA A 300 -11.55 0.90 -3.31
C ALA A 300 -11.62 2.40 -3.65
N SER A 301 -10.99 2.81 -4.76
CA SER A 301 -10.99 4.20 -5.22
C SER A 301 -12.40 4.75 -5.45
N SER A 302 -13.33 3.88 -5.86
CA SER A 302 -14.77 4.09 -5.81
C SER A 302 -15.48 2.74 -5.65
N HIS A 303 -16.69 2.71 -5.10
CA HIS A 303 -17.40 1.46 -4.83
C HIS A 303 -18.30 1.04 -5.99
N VAL A 304 -18.92 2.00 -6.67
CA VAL A 304 -19.93 1.75 -7.72
C VAL A 304 -19.71 2.68 -8.90
N VAL A 305 -19.85 2.13 -10.12
CA VAL A 305 -20.07 2.95 -11.32
C VAL A 305 -21.49 2.76 -11.83
N LEU A 306 -22.18 3.88 -12.04
CA LEU A 306 -23.46 3.95 -12.73
C LEU A 306 -23.22 4.21 -14.22
N MET A 307 -23.72 3.31 -15.06
CA MET A 307 -23.52 3.32 -16.51
C MET A 307 -24.87 3.45 -17.23
N PRO A 308 -25.30 4.66 -17.61
CA PRO A 308 -26.50 4.85 -18.42
C PRO A 308 -26.38 4.16 -19.78
N ILE A 309 -27.42 3.45 -20.19
CA ILE A 309 -27.55 2.77 -21.48
C ILE A 309 -28.50 3.56 -22.36
N ILE A 310 -27.97 4.60 -23.01
CA ILE A 310 -28.72 5.49 -23.89
C ILE A 310 -28.61 4.96 -25.32
N ARG A 311 -29.71 4.44 -25.87
CA ARG A 311 -29.77 4.00 -27.27
C ARG A 311 -30.44 5.01 -28.19
N LYS A 312 -31.40 5.76 -27.64
CA LYS A 312 -32.12 6.83 -28.34
C LYS A 312 -31.85 8.15 -27.63
N PRO A 313 -31.57 9.24 -28.36
CA PRO A 313 -31.37 10.56 -27.76
C PRO A 313 -32.53 11.01 -26.87
N GLU A 314 -33.78 10.67 -27.23
CA GLU A 314 -34.98 11.04 -26.46
C GLU A 314 -35.00 10.45 -25.04
N ASP A 315 -34.39 9.27 -24.84
CA ASP A 315 -34.37 8.59 -23.53
C ASP A 315 -33.35 9.23 -22.56
N ARG A 316 -32.41 10.04 -23.06
CA ARG A 316 -31.26 10.56 -22.29
C ARG A 316 -31.70 11.29 -21.02
N MET A 317 -32.66 12.19 -21.14
CA MET A 317 -33.10 13.01 -20.01
C MET A 317 -33.65 12.15 -18.87
N ASN A 318 -34.56 11.23 -19.18
CA ASN A 318 -35.17 10.34 -18.19
C ASN A 318 -34.14 9.41 -17.54
N ILE A 319 -33.23 8.84 -18.34
CA ILE A 319 -32.16 7.96 -17.83
C ILE A 319 -31.23 8.75 -16.89
N MET A 320 -30.79 9.93 -17.29
CA MET A 320 -29.86 10.72 -16.48
C MET A 320 -30.50 11.20 -15.18
N MET A 321 -31.78 11.61 -15.20
CA MET A 321 -32.51 11.93 -13.97
C MET A 321 -32.56 10.75 -12.99
N TYR A 322 -32.80 9.54 -13.49
CA TYR A 322 -32.79 8.33 -12.65
C TYR A 322 -31.39 8.04 -12.09
N VAL A 323 -30.35 8.14 -12.94
CA VAL A 323 -28.95 7.91 -12.55
C VAL A 323 -28.49 8.91 -11.49
N GLU A 324 -28.74 10.20 -11.69
CA GLU A 324 -28.35 11.27 -10.75
C GLU A 324 -29.08 11.14 -9.42
N SER A 325 -30.38 10.82 -9.46
CA SER A 325 -31.17 10.55 -8.26
C SER A 325 -30.64 9.34 -7.49
N LEU A 326 -30.33 8.24 -8.17
CA LEU A 326 -29.73 7.07 -7.54
C LEU A 326 -28.33 7.37 -6.99
N ALA A 327 -27.50 8.10 -7.73
CA ALA A 327 -26.17 8.49 -7.28
C ALA A 327 -26.23 9.30 -5.98
N LYS A 328 -27.19 10.22 -5.87
CA LYS A 328 -27.41 10.99 -4.64
C LYS A 328 -27.78 10.08 -3.47
N GLU A 329 -28.77 9.21 -3.63
CA GLU A 329 -29.19 8.26 -2.59
C GLU A 329 -28.07 7.33 -2.12
N LEU A 330 -27.18 6.92 -3.03
CA LEU A 330 -26.02 6.11 -2.69
C LEU A 330 -24.95 6.92 -1.96
N LYS A 331 -24.65 8.14 -2.42
CA LYS A 331 -23.66 9.05 -1.78
C LYS A 331 -24.08 9.50 -0.38
N ASP A 332 -25.39 9.53 -0.10
CA ASP A 332 -25.93 9.81 1.24
C ASP A 332 -25.69 8.66 2.25
N LYS A 333 -25.15 7.50 1.80
CA LYS A 333 -24.83 6.37 2.67
C LYS A 333 -23.37 6.36 3.08
N PHE A 334 -23.10 5.75 4.23
CA PHE A 334 -21.76 5.43 4.70
C PHE A 334 -21.48 3.94 4.50
N TYR A 335 -20.28 3.63 4.01
CA TYR A 335 -19.71 2.29 4.02
C TYR A 335 -18.57 2.24 5.04
N HIS A 336 -18.86 1.66 6.20
CA HIS A 336 -17.98 1.67 7.39
C HIS A 336 -17.56 3.09 7.80
N HIS A 337 -16.36 3.49 7.38
CA HIS A 337 -15.64 4.67 7.85
C HIS A 337 -15.57 5.78 6.79
N CYS A 338 -16.20 5.59 5.63
CA CYS A 338 -16.26 6.61 4.57
C CYS A 338 -17.66 6.70 3.94
N PRO A 339 -18.00 7.83 3.32
CA PRO A 339 -19.14 7.92 2.41
C PRO A 339 -19.00 6.95 1.24
N LEU A 340 -20.14 6.54 0.68
CA LEU A 340 -20.17 5.67 -0.48
C LEU A 340 -19.75 6.44 -1.74
N GLU A 341 -18.55 6.19 -2.21
CA GLU A 341 -18.05 6.72 -3.49
C GLU A 341 -18.76 6.10 -4.69
N VAL A 342 -19.25 6.97 -5.59
CA VAL A 342 -20.02 6.61 -6.78
C VAL A 342 -19.54 7.40 -8.00
N GLU A 343 -19.16 6.65 -9.03
CA GLU A 343 -18.83 7.14 -10.36
C GLU A 343 -20.07 7.15 -11.27
N ILE A 344 -20.15 8.12 -12.16
CA ILE A 344 -21.11 8.12 -13.27
C ILE A 344 -20.31 8.16 -14.56
N ASP A 345 -20.52 7.18 -15.44
CA ASP A 345 -19.85 7.12 -16.73
C ASP A 345 -20.85 7.13 -17.88
N ASP A 346 -21.15 8.32 -18.38
CA ASP A 346 -22.10 8.56 -19.48
C ASP A 346 -21.44 8.67 -20.87
N ARG A 347 -20.14 8.35 -20.98
CA ARG A 347 -19.39 8.40 -22.24
C ARG A 347 -19.98 7.42 -23.27
N ASP A 348 -20.13 7.88 -24.51
CA ASP A 348 -20.63 7.09 -25.63
C ASP A 348 -19.51 6.31 -26.34
N ILE A 349 -18.98 5.30 -25.64
CA ILE A 349 -17.91 4.40 -26.15
C ILE A 349 -18.37 2.93 -26.26
N GLY A 350 -19.68 2.71 -26.18
CA GLY A 350 -20.30 1.39 -26.30
C GLY A 350 -19.81 0.36 -25.28
N GLY A 351 -19.66 -0.90 -25.71
CA GLY A 351 -19.28 -2.02 -24.85
C GLY A 351 -17.87 -1.95 -24.26
N ALA A 352 -17.01 -1.06 -24.77
CA ALA A 352 -15.67 -0.84 -24.22
C ALA A 352 -15.72 -0.30 -22.78
N ARG A 353 -16.75 0.50 -22.46
CA ARG A 353 -16.95 1.09 -21.12
C ARG A 353 -16.96 0.04 -20.01
N GLY A 354 -17.74 -1.02 -20.20
CA GLY A 354 -17.81 -2.12 -19.22
C GLY A 354 -16.44 -2.74 -18.95
N TRP A 355 -15.67 -3.02 -20.02
CA TRP A 355 -14.32 -3.57 -19.95
C TRP A 355 -13.30 -2.65 -19.30
N GLU A 356 -13.39 -1.32 -19.50
CA GLU A 356 -12.56 -0.37 -18.77
C GLU A 356 -12.77 -0.47 -17.25
N TRP A 357 -14.02 -0.56 -16.80
CA TRP A 357 -14.34 -0.70 -15.38
C TRP A 357 -14.00 -2.08 -14.81
N ILE A 358 -14.03 -3.15 -15.62
CA ILE A 358 -13.49 -4.46 -15.22
C ILE A 358 -11.99 -4.34 -14.96
N LYS A 359 -11.25 -3.73 -15.89
CA LYS A 359 -9.80 -3.54 -15.81
C LYS A 359 -9.40 -2.68 -14.61
N LYS A 360 -10.19 -1.63 -14.32
CA LYS A 360 -10.03 -0.74 -13.14
C LYS A 360 -10.41 -1.40 -11.81
N GLY A 361 -11.12 -2.53 -11.84
CA GLY A 361 -11.43 -3.33 -10.67
C GLY A 361 -12.47 -2.75 -9.73
N ILE A 362 -13.34 -1.87 -10.22
CA ILE A 362 -14.41 -1.28 -9.40
C ILE A 362 -15.34 -2.39 -8.85
N PRO A 363 -15.71 -2.39 -7.55
CA PRO A 363 -16.47 -3.49 -6.95
C PRO A 363 -17.81 -3.77 -7.63
N LEU A 364 -18.59 -2.73 -7.92
CA LEU A 364 -19.92 -2.82 -8.52
C LEU A 364 -20.02 -2.00 -9.81
N ARG A 365 -20.57 -2.64 -10.84
CA ARG A 365 -20.97 -2.00 -12.11
C ARG A 365 -22.48 -2.07 -12.22
N VAL A 366 -23.12 -0.93 -12.46
CA VAL A 366 -24.58 -0.82 -12.52
C VAL A 366 -25.00 -0.27 -13.86
N GLU A 367 -25.62 -1.09 -14.70
CA GLU A 367 -26.19 -0.68 -15.99
C GLU A 367 -27.64 -0.24 -15.80
N ILE A 368 -28.01 0.89 -16.41
CA ILE A 368 -29.34 1.51 -16.25
C ILE A 368 -29.86 1.90 -17.64
N GLY A 369 -30.86 1.18 -18.13
CA GLY A 369 -31.57 1.50 -19.37
C GLY A 369 -33.07 1.71 -19.18
N PRO A 370 -33.82 1.98 -20.26
CA PRO A 370 -35.25 2.26 -20.20
C PRO A 370 -36.08 1.14 -19.53
N ARG A 371 -35.69 -0.13 -19.74
CA ARG A 371 -36.37 -1.28 -19.12
C ARG A 371 -36.18 -1.31 -17.60
N ASP A 372 -34.95 -1.08 -17.15
CA ASP A 372 -34.62 -1.09 -15.73
C ASP A 372 -35.39 0.01 -14.98
N ILE A 373 -35.51 1.20 -15.60
CA ILE A 373 -36.29 2.33 -15.06
C ILE A 373 -37.78 2.00 -14.99
N ALA A 374 -38.36 1.41 -16.04
CA ALA A 374 -39.77 1.01 -16.05
C ALA A 374 -40.08 0.00 -14.93
N ASP A 375 -39.13 -0.88 -14.62
CA ASP A 375 -39.26 -1.89 -13.56
C ASP A 375 -38.80 -1.38 -12.18
N ASN A 376 -38.41 -0.12 -12.03
CA ASN A 376 -37.75 0.45 -10.85
C ASN A 376 -36.63 -0.46 -10.31
N SER A 377 -35.70 -0.82 -11.20
CA SER A 377 -34.63 -1.77 -10.97
C SER A 377 -33.30 -1.29 -11.54
N VAL A 378 -32.24 -2.03 -11.26
CA VAL A 378 -30.89 -1.80 -11.77
C VAL A 378 -30.24 -3.12 -12.12
N TYR A 379 -29.38 -3.14 -13.14
CA TYR A 379 -28.70 -4.35 -13.56
C TYR A 379 -27.24 -4.36 -13.07
N VAL A 380 -26.96 -5.20 -12.06
CA VAL A 380 -25.73 -5.13 -11.28
C VAL A 380 -24.78 -6.27 -11.63
N GLY A 381 -23.51 -5.95 -11.86
CA GLY A 381 -22.41 -6.90 -11.96
C GLY A 381 -21.37 -6.66 -10.86
N ARG A 382 -20.95 -7.73 -10.19
CA ARG A 382 -19.89 -7.68 -9.17
C ARG A 382 -18.54 -8.04 -9.77
N ARG A 383 -17.47 -7.39 -9.33
CA ARG A 383 -16.10 -7.62 -9.84
C ARG A 383 -15.44 -8.90 -9.33
N ASP A 384 -15.83 -9.39 -8.16
CA ASP A 384 -15.36 -10.66 -7.57
C ASP A 384 -15.92 -11.90 -8.27
N LYS A 385 -16.92 -11.72 -9.14
CA LYS A 385 -17.59 -12.76 -9.95
C LYS A 385 -17.25 -12.58 -11.44
N GLY A 386 -17.47 -13.64 -12.22
CA GLY A 386 -17.23 -13.60 -13.66
C GLY A 386 -18.07 -12.53 -14.36
N HIS A 387 -17.51 -11.85 -15.36
CA HIS A 387 -18.09 -10.63 -15.95
C HIS A 387 -19.51 -10.78 -16.55
N ARG A 388 -19.93 -12.03 -16.84
CA ARG A 388 -21.27 -12.35 -17.37
C ARG A 388 -22.32 -12.52 -16.27
N ASN A 389 -21.90 -12.76 -15.02
CA ASN A 389 -22.80 -12.92 -13.88
C ASN A 389 -23.31 -11.55 -13.44
N ARG A 390 -24.50 -11.20 -13.93
CA ARG A 390 -25.19 -9.95 -13.65
C ARG A 390 -26.62 -10.26 -13.24
N THR A 391 -27.17 -9.46 -12.35
CA THR A 391 -28.50 -9.67 -11.77
C THR A 391 -29.28 -8.38 -11.76
N SER A 392 -30.58 -8.43 -12.11
CA SER A 392 -31.50 -7.31 -11.88
C SER A 392 -31.89 -7.29 -10.41
N ILE A 393 -31.80 -6.11 -9.79
CA ILE A 393 -32.14 -5.87 -8.39
C ILE A 393 -33.08 -4.66 -8.36
N LYS A 394 -34.18 -4.72 -7.60
CA LYS A 394 -35.06 -3.56 -7.38
C LYS A 394 -34.26 -2.42 -6.75
N ARG A 395 -34.51 -1.17 -7.15
CA ARG A 395 -33.77 0.01 -6.72
C ARG A 395 -33.71 0.12 -5.19
N ASP A 396 -34.86 0.07 -4.53
CA ASP A 396 -34.96 0.23 -3.08
C ASP A 396 -34.16 -0.86 -2.33
N ARG A 397 -34.21 -2.08 -2.86
CA ARG A 397 -33.42 -3.21 -2.34
C ARG A 397 -31.93 -3.00 -2.56
N PHE A 398 -31.52 -2.56 -3.75
CA PHE A 398 -30.11 -2.28 -4.05
C PHE A 398 -29.57 -1.18 -3.12
N VAL A 399 -30.30 -0.08 -2.97
CA VAL A 399 -29.96 1.03 -2.07
C VAL A 399 -29.93 0.55 -0.61
N GLY A 400 -30.86 -0.30 -0.19
CA GLY A 400 -30.91 -0.88 1.16
C GLY A 400 -29.77 -1.86 1.47
N GLU A 401 -29.38 -2.69 0.50
CA GLU A 401 -28.45 -3.81 0.69
C GLU A 401 -27.01 -3.51 0.19
N ILE A 402 -26.75 -2.37 -0.44
CA ILE A 402 -25.43 -2.09 -1.06
C ILE A 402 -24.25 -2.30 -0.12
N THR A 403 -24.33 -1.84 1.14
CA THR A 403 -23.24 -1.99 2.11
C THR A 403 -23.00 -3.46 2.44
N HIS A 404 -24.07 -4.25 2.57
CA HIS A 404 -23.98 -5.69 2.76
C HIS A 404 -23.35 -6.40 1.54
N ILE A 405 -23.74 -6.00 0.32
CA ILE A 405 -23.13 -6.53 -0.92
C ILE A 405 -21.62 -6.23 -0.95
N LEU A 406 -21.20 -5.04 -0.53
CA LEU A 406 -19.78 -4.66 -0.46
C LEU A 406 -19.05 -5.47 0.62
N ASP A 407 -19.66 -5.72 1.79
CA ASP A 407 -19.09 -6.59 2.83
C ASP A 407 -18.95 -8.05 2.35
N GLU A 408 -19.94 -8.58 1.62
CA GLU A 408 -19.82 -9.91 1.02
C GLU A 408 -18.65 -9.99 0.02
N ILE A 409 -18.44 -8.95 -0.80
CA ILE A 409 -17.30 -8.88 -1.72
C ILE A 409 -16.00 -8.88 -0.92
N GLN A 410 -15.88 -8.02 0.11
CA GLN A 410 -14.71 -7.94 0.97
C GLN A 410 -14.36 -9.31 1.58
N GLN A 411 -15.36 -9.98 2.15
CA GLN A 411 -15.18 -11.30 2.77
C GLN A 411 -14.80 -12.37 1.73
N THR A 412 -15.45 -12.36 0.57
CA THR A 412 -15.15 -13.31 -0.53
C THR A 412 -13.70 -13.18 -0.98
N LEU A 413 -13.15 -11.97 -1.06
CA LEU A 413 -11.75 -11.73 -1.44
C LEU A 413 -10.80 -12.26 -0.36
N PHE A 414 -11.08 -11.98 0.91
CA PHE A 414 -10.26 -12.45 2.02
C PHE A 414 -10.25 -13.98 2.10
N ASP A 415 -11.41 -14.63 2.05
CA ASP A 415 -11.53 -16.08 2.13
C ASP A 415 -10.81 -16.79 0.97
N ARG A 416 -10.92 -16.23 -0.24
CA ARG A 416 -10.21 -16.73 -1.43
C ARG A 416 -8.69 -16.65 -1.24
N ALA A 417 -8.19 -15.49 -0.81
CA ALA A 417 -6.76 -15.30 -0.57
C ALA A 417 -6.25 -16.18 0.59
N LEU A 418 -7.04 -16.32 1.66
CA LEU A 418 -6.71 -17.16 2.82
C LEU A 418 -6.66 -18.63 2.44
N LEU A 419 -7.63 -19.10 1.65
CA LEU A 419 -7.63 -20.46 1.12
C LEU A 419 -6.42 -20.71 0.22
N PHE A 420 -6.07 -19.75 -0.65
CA PHE A 420 -4.88 -19.84 -1.48
C PHE A 420 -3.62 -19.99 -0.62
N ARG A 421 -3.44 -19.12 0.39
CA ARG A 421 -2.32 -19.22 1.32
C ARG A 421 -2.28 -20.56 2.04
N LYS A 422 -3.41 -21.04 2.59
CA LYS A 422 -3.48 -22.31 3.32
C LYS A 422 -3.17 -23.51 2.43
N THR A 423 -3.71 -23.56 1.21
CA THR A 423 -3.47 -24.68 0.27
C THR A 423 -2.04 -24.68 -0.28
N HIS A 424 -1.38 -23.52 -0.26
CA HIS A 424 0.01 -23.34 -0.61
C HIS A 424 0.87 -23.06 0.62
N SER A 425 0.57 -23.65 1.78
CA SER A 425 1.49 -23.67 2.92
C SER A 425 1.64 -25.10 3.40
N ILE A 426 2.86 -25.47 3.74
CA ILE A 426 3.17 -26.78 4.31
C ILE A 426 3.97 -26.58 5.60
N THR A 427 3.66 -27.38 6.62
CA THR A 427 4.45 -27.46 7.84
C THR A 427 5.53 -28.51 7.65
N LEU A 428 6.79 -28.16 7.94
CA LEU A 428 7.94 -29.04 7.83
C LEU A 428 8.61 -29.17 9.20
N ASP A 429 8.53 -30.36 9.80
CA ASP A 429 9.05 -30.61 11.14
C ASP A 429 10.49 -31.19 11.13
N ASP A 430 11.12 -31.27 9.95
CA ASP A 430 12.45 -31.86 9.75
C ASP A 430 13.33 -30.98 8.86
N LYS A 431 14.54 -30.67 9.36
CA LYS A 431 15.58 -29.89 8.67
C LYS A 431 15.95 -30.47 7.30
N LEU A 432 15.94 -31.79 7.12
CA LEU A 432 16.25 -32.43 5.83
C LEU A 432 15.16 -32.17 4.79
N ARG A 433 13.88 -32.19 5.21
CA ARG A 433 12.76 -31.84 4.34
C ARG A 433 12.77 -30.36 3.97
N CYS A 434 13.18 -29.47 4.88
CA CYS A 434 13.38 -28.05 4.57
C CYS A 434 14.48 -27.83 3.52
N ALA A 435 15.60 -28.55 3.59
CA ALA A 435 16.68 -28.44 2.61
C ALA A 435 16.28 -29.01 1.23
N ALA A 436 15.57 -30.15 1.21
CA ALA A 436 15.03 -30.73 -0.02
C ALA A 436 13.97 -29.83 -0.68
N PHE A 437 13.12 -29.19 0.12
CA PHE A 437 12.14 -28.20 -0.34
C PHE A 437 12.79 -26.97 -0.98
N ARG A 438 13.95 -26.53 -0.47
CA ARG A 438 14.73 -25.41 -1.04
C ARG A 438 15.47 -25.76 -2.33
N ASN A 439 15.89 -27.02 -2.50
CA ASN A 439 16.76 -27.46 -3.60
C ASN A 439 16.02 -28.02 -4.83
N HIS A 440 14.72 -28.33 -4.74
CA HIS A 440 13.98 -28.68 -5.94
C HIS A 440 13.77 -27.43 -6.81
N SER A 441 14.17 -27.53 -8.08
CA SER A 441 13.94 -26.61 -9.19
C SER A 441 12.45 -26.36 -9.52
N THR A 442 11.53 -26.67 -8.61
CA THR A 442 10.11 -26.31 -8.61
C THR A 442 9.84 -24.90 -8.05
N TYR A 443 10.88 -24.11 -7.79
CA TYR A 443 10.76 -22.72 -7.33
C TYR A 443 10.00 -21.79 -8.32
N GLU A 444 9.97 -22.12 -9.62
CA GLU A 444 9.31 -21.30 -10.63
C GLU A 444 7.87 -21.72 -10.97
N LYS A 445 7.44 -22.92 -10.56
CA LYS A 445 6.10 -23.43 -10.95
C LYS A 445 5.19 -23.74 -9.77
N TYR A 446 5.72 -24.15 -8.61
CA TYR A 446 4.86 -24.55 -7.49
C TYR A 446 5.55 -24.43 -6.12
N ALA A 447 5.75 -23.23 -5.56
CA ALA A 447 6.31 -23.09 -4.20
C ALA A 447 5.25 -22.69 -3.15
N PRO A 448 4.95 -23.47 -2.11
CA PRO A 448 4.21 -22.98 -0.95
C PRO A 448 5.05 -22.10 0.00
N TYR A 449 4.41 -21.17 0.72
CA TYR A 449 5.03 -20.25 1.70
C TYR A 449 5.38 -21.00 2.98
N GLY A 450 6.67 -21.06 3.31
CA GLY A 450 7.17 -21.67 4.54
C GLY A 450 7.05 -20.71 5.71
N THR A 451 6.38 -21.13 6.77
CA THR A 451 6.48 -20.47 8.09
C THR A 451 7.44 -21.31 8.92
N GLY A 452 8.60 -20.73 9.26
CA GLY A 452 9.48 -21.33 10.26
C GLY A 452 8.90 -21.06 11.64
N GLY A 453 8.69 -22.12 12.42
CA GLY A 453 8.37 -22.05 13.84
C GLY A 453 9.58 -21.71 14.69
#